data_AF-A0A927RHK7-F1
#
_entry.id   AF-A0A927RHK7-F1
#
_cell.length_a   1.000
_cell.length_b   1.000
_cell.length_c   1.000
_cell.angle_alpha   90.00
_cell.angle_beta   90.00
_cell.angle_gamma   90.00
#
_symmetry.space_group_name_H-M   'P 1'
#
loop_
_entity.id
_entity.type
_entity.pdbx_description
1 polymer ?
#
loop_
_entity_poly.entity_id
_entity_poly.type
_entity_poly.pdbx_seq_one_letter_code
_entity_poly.pdbx_strand_id
1 'polypeptide(L)'
;MGAEMEWSRQVTGISGLDATWGMPRVFRGVTYRLGRLAFDRQRPRSGPPDHPILPLGHSGLNTHVPSDGGPLEPAACDNSFSTALEFFPNRFPEQVVAFGCHSWLMDEQLATYLPKTSNILRFQGRFETFTDREQADWAPLENLFHRRYEGKNVSTELLDELPQDSTLQRAIVRHLRGGGHWYNQTGWILI
;
A
#
# COMPACT_ATOMS: atom_id res chain seq x y z
N MET A 1 1.22 -6.18 -16.51
CA MET A 1 2.00 -5.37 -17.47
C MET A 1 1.15 -4.29 -18.11
N GLY A 2 0.02 -4.61 -18.76
CA GLY A 2 -0.88 -3.58 -19.34
C GLY A 2 -1.35 -2.52 -18.33
N ALA A 3 -1.82 -2.94 -17.15
CA ALA A 3 -2.25 -2.02 -16.09
C ALA A 3 -1.15 -1.07 -15.59
N GLU A 4 0.10 -1.57 -15.49
CA GLU A 4 1.26 -0.76 -15.08
C GLU A 4 1.66 0.28 -16.13
N MET A 5 1.56 -0.07 -17.42
CA MET A 5 1.79 0.86 -18.53
C MET A 5 0.67 1.92 -18.62
N GLU A 6 -0.58 1.52 -18.35
CA GLU A 6 -1.70 2.46 -18.24
C GLU A 6 -1.52 3.42 -17.07
N TRP A 7 -1.19 2.89 -15.89
CA TRP A 7 -0.85 3.67 -14.71
C TRP A 7 0.26 4.70 -14.99
N SER A 8 1.39 4.23 -15.53
CA SER A 8 2.53 5.11 -15.81
C SER A 8 2.13 6.26 -16.72
N ARG A 9 1.38 5.97 -17.79
CA ARG A 9 0.90 6.99 -18.71
C ARG A 9 -0.07 7.98 -18.05
N GLN A 10 -0.96 7.51 -17.18
CA GLN A 10 -1.90 8.38 -16.46
C GLN A 10 -1.18 9.34 -15.51
N VAL A 11 -0.13 8.89 -14.83
CA VAL A 11 0.59 9.69 -13.83
C VAL A 11 1.67 10.60 -14.44
N THR A 12 2.40 10.13 -15.45
CA THR A 12 3.54 10.88 -16.02
C THR A 12 3.20 11.60 -17.32
N GLY A 13 2.07 11.26 -17.96
CA GLY A 13 1.70 11.78 -19.27
C GLY A 13 2.52 11.22 -20.44
N ILE A 14 3.49 10.33 -20.20
CA ILE A 14 4.35 9.72 -21.22
C ILE A 14 4.16 8.20 -21.28
N SER A 15 4.35 7.62 -22.48
CA SER A 15 4.39 6.17 -22.62
C SER A 15 5.67 5.63 -21.98
N GLY A 16 5.56 4.70 -21.03
CA GLY A 16 6.73 4.20 -20.32
C GLY A 16 6.38 3.36 -19.10
N LEU A 17 7.41 3.12 -18.28
CA LEU A 17 7.33 2.40 -17.01
C LEU A 17 7.88 3.26 -15.85
N ASP A 18 8.06 4.57 -16.08
CA ASP A 18 8.78 5.48 -15.17
C ASP A 18 8.09 5.69 -13.82
N ALA A 19 6.79 5.40 -13.70
CA ALA A 19 6.06 5.42 -12.42
C ALA A 19 5.79 4.03 -11.83
N THR A 20 6.38 2.96 -12.37
CA THR A 20 6.08 1.58 -11.97
C THR A 20 7.09 1.05 -10.95
N TRP A 21 6.90 1.40 -9.68
CA TRP A 21 7.82 0.98 -8.61
C TRP A 21 7.88 -0.55 -8.44
N GLY A 22 6.83 -1.29 -8.79
CA GLY A 22 6.72 -2.75 -8.62
C GLY A 22 7.26 -3.61 -9.77
N MET A 23 7.38 -3.06 -10.99
CA MET A 23 7.70 -3.84 -12.19
C MET A 23 9.08 -4.54 -12.12
N PRO A 24 10.16 -3.89 -11.67
CA PRO A 24 11.44 -4.57 -11.49
C PRO A 24 11.39 -5.75 -10.52
N ARG A 25 10.44 -5.80 -9.57
CA ARG A 25 10.30 -6.89 -8.60
C ARG A 25 9.49 -8.06 -9.15
N VAL A 26 8.47 -7.79 -9.95
CA VAL A 26 7.73 -8.82 -10.71
C VAL A 26 8.69 -9.59 -11.63
N PHE A 27 9.53 -8.90 -12.40
CA PHE A 27 10.48 -9.56 -13.32
C PHE A 27 11.59 -10.34 -12.62
N ARG A 28 11.86 -10.04 -11.34
CA ARG A 28 12.82 -10.81 -10.52
C ARG A 28 12.18 -11.99 -9.78
N GLY A 29 10.89 -12.25 -9.99
CA GLY A 29 10.16 -13.30 -9.28
C GLY A 29 10.08 -13.03 -7.77
N VAL A 30 10.04 -11.76 -7.35
CA VAL A 30 9.92 -11.39 -5.93
C VAL A 30 8.46 -11.14 -5.55
N THR A 31 7.67 -10.59 -6.47
CA THR A 31 6.26 -10.21 -6.29
C THR A 31 5.33 -11.25 -6.89
N TYR A 32 4.36 -11.71 -6.11
CA TYR A 32 3.31 -12.64 -6.55
C TYR A 32 1.93 -12.08 -6.22
N ARG A 33 1.08 -11.94 -7.25
CA ARG A 33 -0.35 -11.62 -7.05
C ARG A 33 -1.10 -12.90 -6.72
N LEU A 34 -1.69 -12.97 -5.53
CA LEU A 34 -2.41 -14.14 -5.02
C LEU A 34 -3.84 -13.70 -4.68
N GLY A 35 -4.67 -13.53 -5.72
CA GLY A 35 -6.03 -13.01 -5.59
C GLY A 35 -6.10 -11.49 -5.60
N ARG A 36 -6.73 -10.90 -4.57
CA ARG A 36 -6.92 -9.44 -4.48
C ARG A 36 -5.63 -8.72 -4.10
N LEU A 37 -4.77 -9.36 -3.31
CA LEU A 37 -3.51 -8.79 -2.84
C LEU A 37 -2.32 -9.35 -3.61
N ALA A 38 -1.21 -8.63 -3.56
CA ALA A 38 0.08 -9.12 -4.02
C ALA A 38 1.09 -9.10 -2.88
N PHE A 39 2.07 -9.99 -2.94
CA PHE A 39 3.03 -10.22 -1.88
C PHE A 39 4.46 -10.22 -2.43
N ASP A 40 5.31 -9.37 -1.88
CA ASP A 40 6.74 -9.37 -2.16
C ASP A 40 7.47 -10.12 -1.05
N ARG A 41 8.29 -11.09 -1.44
CA ARG A 41 9.14 -11.81 -0.49
C ARG A 41 10.25 -10.89 0.02
N GLN A 42 10.32 -10.72 1.33
CA GLN A 42 11.47 -10.06 1.94
C GLN A 42 12.67 -11.03 2.02
N ARG A 43 13.87 -10.48 2.10
CA ARG A 43 15.05 -11.28 2.46
C ARG A 43 15.01 -11.57 3.95
N PRO A 44 15.50 -12.74 4.41
CA PRO A 44 15.68 -12.98 5.82
C PRO A 44 16.50 -11.87 6.45
N ARG A 45 16.10 -11.43 7.65
CA ARG A 45 16.86 -10.45 8.39
C ARG A 45 18.26 -10.99 8.67
N SER A 46 19.29 -10.26 8.21
CA SER A 46 20.68 -10.74 8.21
C SER A 46 21.60 -10.00 9.19
N GLY A 47 21.07 -9.11 10.03
CA GLY A 47 21.89 -8.36 10.99
C GLY A 47 21.18 -7.13 11.57
N PRO A 48 21.94 -6.22 12.21
CA PRO A 48 21.42 -4.95 12.73
C PRO A 48 20.99 -3.97 11.61
N PRO A 49 20.14 -2.97 11.93
CA PRO A 49 19.52 -2.71 13.23
C PRO A 49 18.48 -3.78 13.61
N ASP A 50 18.06 -3.79 14.87
CA ASP A 50 16.94 -4.62 15.30
C ASP A 50 15.66 -4.26 14.55
N HIS A 51 14.90 -5.27 14.15
CA HIS A 51 13.59 -5.08 13.53
C HIS A 51 12.51 -5.37 14.58
N PRO A 52 11.54 -4.46 14.81
CA PRO A 52 10.56 -4.61 15.89
C PRO A 52 9.67 -5.85 15.74
N ILE A 53 9.54 -6.37 14.51
CA ILE A 53 8.62 -7.46 14.16
C ILE A 53 9.34 -8.73 13.70
N LEU A 54 10.54 -8.60 13.10
CA LEU A 54 11.18 -9.70 12.38
C LEU A 54 12.41 -10.18 13.14
N PRO A 55 12.41 -11.40 13.68
CA PRO A 55 13.58 -12.00 14.31
C PRO A 55 14.72 -12.19 13.30
N LEU A 56 15.95 -12.29 13.81
CA LEU A 56 17.11 -12.62 12.98
C LEU A 56 16.88 -13.97 12.26
N GLY A 57 17.26 -14.05 10.99
CA GLY A 57 17.11 -15.25 10.16
C GLY A 57 15.70 -15.51 9.63
N HIS A 58 14.70 -14.72 10.04
CA HIS A 58 13.32 -14.86 9.58
C HIS A 58 12.98 -13.79 8.54
N SER A 59 11.95 -14.07 7.75
CA SER A 59 11.45 -13.17 6.70
C SER A 59 10.00 -12.77 6.93
N GLY A 60 9.58 -11.70 6.26
CA GLY A 60 8.19 -11.30 6.13
C GLY A 60 7.74 -11.26 4.67
N LEU A 61 6.44 -11.08 4.47
CA LEU A 61 5.84 -10.80 3.18
C LEU A 61 5.31 -9.36 3.16
N ASN A 62 5.84 -8.54 2.24
CA ASN A 62 5.28 -7.21 2.01
C ASN A 62 3.98 -7.36 1.23
N THR A 63 2.90 -6.87 1.81
CA THR A 63 1.56 -6.88 1.23
C THR A 63 1.35 -5.61 0.42
N HIS A 64 0.92 -5.79 -0.82
CA HIS A 64 0.60 -4.73 -1.77
C HIS A 64 -0.85 -4.84 -2.19
N VAL A 65 -1.48 -3.68 -2.41
CA VAL A 65 -2.83 -3.56 -2.95
C VAL A 65 -2.72 -3.08 -4.40
N PRO A 66 -2.86 -3.97 -5.39
CA PRO A 66 -2.99 -3.55 -6.79
C PRO A 66 -4.16 -2.57 -6.96
N SER A 67 -3.97 -1.56 -7.81
CA SER A 67 -4.99 -0.56 -8.15
C SER A 67 -6.16 -1.16 -8.94
N ASP A 68 -5.91 -2.25 -9.67
CA ASP A 68 -6.91 -3.04 -10.36
C ASP A 68 -7.52 -4.14 -9.47
N GLY A 69 -8.58 -4.80 -9.96
CA GLY A 69 -9.19 -5.94 -9.27
C GLY A 69 -10.26 -5.58 -8.23
N GLY A 70 -10.75 -4.33 -8.22
CA GLY A 70 -11.94 -3.93 -7.48
C GLY A 70 -11.72 -3.62 -5.99
N PRO A 71 -12.80 -3.52 -5.20
CA PRO A 71 -12.72 -3.15 -3.79
C PRO A 71 -11.90 -4.13 -2.94
N LEU A 72 -11.42 -3.66 -1.79
CA LEU A 72 -10.79 -4.50 -0.75
C LEU A 72 -11.83 -5.31 0.03
N GLU A 73 -12.62 -6.12 -0.66
CA GLU A 73 -13.63 -6.94 -0.01
C GLU A 73 -12.99 -7.86 1.05
N PRO A 74 -13.56 -7.94 2.28
CA PRO A 74 -12.95 -8.70 3.37
C PRO A 74 -12.61 -10.14 2.98
N ALA A 75 -13.56 -10.88 2.42
CA ALA A 75 -13.35 -12.28 2.03
C ALA A 75 -12.27 -12.44 0.95
N ALA A 76 -12.13 -11.48 0.03
CA ALA A 76 -11.10 -11.53 -1.01
C ALA A 76 -9.71 -11.26 -0.42
N CYS A 77 -9.60 -10.39 0.59
CA CYS A 77 -8.37 -10.16 1.33
C CYS A 77 -7.98 -11.41 2.13
N ASP A 78 -8.93 -12.01 2.86
CA ASP A 78 -8.70 -13.19 3.69
C ASP A 78 -8.23 -14.39 2.84
N ASN A 79 -8.87 -14.60 1.69
CA ASN A 79 -8.44 -15.61 0.73
C ASN A 79 -7.01 -15.35 0.21
N SER A 80 -6.65 -14.08 -0.02
CA SER A 80 -5.30 -13.72 -0.50
C SER A 80 -4.23 -14.04 0.55
N PHE A 81 -4.47 -13.70 1.83
CA PHE A 81 -3.55 -14.04 2.93
C PHE A 81 -3.43 -15.55 3.12
N SER A 82 -4.54 -16.30 3.13
CA SER A 82 -4.51 -17.76 3.24
C SER A 82 -3.73 -18.40 2.09
N THR A 83 -3.96 -17.92 0.85
CA THR A 83 -3.24 -18.42 -0.32
C THR A 83 -1.74 -18.13 -0.20
N ALA A 84 -1.34 -16.99 0.36
CA ALA A 84 0.07 -16.68 0.60
C ALA A 84 0.73 -17.63 1.61
N LEU A 85 0.05 -17.96 2.70
CA LEU A 85 0.53 -18.91 3.71
C LEU A 85 0.72 -20.32 3.13
N GLU A 86 -0.06 -20.71 2.13
CA GLU A 86 0.14 -21.97 1.41
C GLU A 86 1.22 -21.86 0.32
N PHE A 87 1.26 -20.75 -0.41
CA PHE A 87 2.11 -20.59 -1.58
C PHE A 87 3.60 -20.49 -1.23
N PHE A 88 3.96 -19.62 -0.29
CA PHE A 88 5.37 -19.28 -0.04
C PHE A 88 6.18 -20.41 0.60
N PRO A 89 5.73 -21.07 1.68
CA PRO A 89 6.50 -22.14 2.34
C PRO A 89 6.77 -23.35 1.43
N ASN A 90 5.88 -23.61 0.48
CA ASN A 90 6.03 -24.71 -0.46
C ASN A 90 7.06 -24.42 -1.58
N ARG A 91 7.41 -23.13 -1.79
CA ARG A 91 8.19 -22.67 -2.95
C ARG A 91 9.53 -22.08 -2.55
N PHE A 92 9.64 -21.62 -1.31
CA PHE A 92 10.80 -20.89 -0.81
C PHE A 92 11.21 -21.42 0.56
N PRO A 93 12.52 -21.60 0.81
CA PRO A 93 13.01 -22.17 2.07
C PRO A 93 12.96 -21.18 3.25
N GLU A 94 12.76 -19.88 3.00
CA GLU A 94 12.72 -18.88 4.06
C GLU A 94 11.50 -19.05 4.96
N GLN A 95 11.73 -19.02 6.28
CA GLN A 95 10.66 -19.01 7.25
C GLN A 95 10.01 -17.62 7.31
N VAL A 96 8.78 -17.54 6.80
CA VAL A 96 7.94 -16.35 6.86
C VAL A 96 7.19 -16.32 8.19
N VAL A 97 7.29 -15.21 8.93
CA VAL A 97 6.66 -15.05 10.27
C VAL A 97 5.76 -13.83 10.39
N ALA A 98 5.68 -13.00 9.34
CA ALA A 98 4.81 -11.84 9.35
C ALA A 98 4.39 -11.40 7.94
N PHE A 99 3.26 -10.70 7.88
CA PHE A 99 2.92 -9.81 6.77
C PHE A 99 3.16 -8.36 7.20
N GLY A 100 3.80 -7.56 6.34
CA GLY A 100 3.95 -6.12 6.53
C GLY A 100 3.28 -5.36 5.39
N CYS A 101 2.64 -4.23 5.65
CA CYS A 101 2.10 -3.35 4.62
C CYS A 101 2.54 -1.92 4.88
N HIS A 102 3.34 -1.35 4.00
CA HIS A 102 3.74 0.06 4.04
C HIS A 102 2.95 0.83 2.99
N SER A 103 1.99 1.64 3.44
CA SER A 103 1.07 2.35 2.54
C SER A 103 0.39 3.53 3.23
N TRP A 104 -0.04 4.51 2.44
CA TRP A 104 -0.92 5.59 2.88
C TRP A 104 -2.29 5.07 3.31
N LEU A 105 -2.70 3.90 2.78
CA LEU A 105 -3.90 3.20 3.25
C LEU A 105 -3.79 2.71 4.69
N MET A 106 -2.57 2.69 5.26
CA MET A 106 -2.33 2.33 6.65
C MET A 106 -2.37 3.54 7.60
N ASP A 107 -2.52 4.77 7.10
CA ASP A 107 -2.65 5.96 7.94
C ASP A 107 -3.93 5.89 8.81
N GLU A 108 -3.75 5.78 10.12
CA GLU A 108 -4.86 5.70 11.09
C GLU A 108 -5.76 6.95 11.06
N GLN A 109 -5.27 8.08 10.53
CA GLN A 109 -6.08 9.30 10.36
C GLN A 109 -7.32 9.09 9.47
N LEU A 110 -7.28 8.11 8.56
CA LEU A 110 -8.41 7.77 7.69
C LEU A 110 -9.69 7.43 8.46
N ALA A 111 -9.56 6.87 9.68
CA ALA A 111 -10.70 6.52 10.53
C ALA A 111 -11.55 7.74 10.97
N THR A 112 -10.97 8.94 10.94
CA THR A 112 -11.68 10.20 11.25
C THR A 112 -12.68 10.57 10.15
N TYR A 113 -12.45 10.12 8.91
CA TYR A 113 -13.21 10.57 7.74
C TYR A 113 -14.06 9.47 7.11
N LEU A 114 -13.62 8.21 7.20
CA LEU A 114 -14.28 7.09 6.56
C LEU A 114 -15.33 6.46 7.49
N PRO A 115 -16.46 5.98 6.93
CA PRO A 115 -17.43 5.26 7.73
C PRO A 115 -16.84 3.93 8.22
N LYS A 116 -17.30 3.44 9.38
CA LYS A 116 -16.86 2.14 9.97
C LYS A 116 -17.04 0.94 9.03
N THR A 117 -17.92 1.06 8.03
CA THR A 117 -18.16 0.04 7.00
C THR A 117 -17.13 0.05 5.87
N SER A 118 -16.21 1.02 5.85
CA SER A 118 -15.16 1.15 4.84
C SER A 118 -14.29 -0.10 4.76
N ASN A 119 -14.12 -0.62 3.56
CA ASN A 119 -13.23 -1.74 3.29
C ASN A 119 -11.75 -1.40 3.59
N ILE A 120 -11.35 -0.13 3.46
CA ILE A 120 -9.99 0.33 3.86
C ILE A 120 -9.81 0.17 5.37
N LEU A 121 -10.78 0.63 6.18
CA LEU A 121 -10.68 0.52 7.64
C LEU A 121 -10.72 -0.95 8.09
N ARG A 122 -11.52 -1.79 7.43
CA ARG A 122 -11.53 -3.24 7.67
C ARG A 122 -10.20 -3.89 7.31
N PHE A 123 -9.59 -3.47 6.19
CA PHE A 123 -8.27 -3.94 5.78
C PHE A 123 -7.20 -3.54 6.80
N GLN A 124 -7.17 -2.26 7.22
CA GLN A 124 -6.29 -1.76 8.27
C GLN A 124 -6.45 -2.54 9.58
N GLY A 125 -7.70 -2.85 9.98
CA GLY A 125 -7.99 -3.58 11.22
C GLY A 125 -7.49 -5.03 11.28
N ARG A 126 -6.86 -5.54 10.20
CA ARG A 126 -6.14 -6.83 10.22
C ARG A 126 -4.73 -6.71 10.79
N PHE A 127 -4.18 -5.50 10.81
CA PHE A 127 -2.82 -5.23 11.26
C PHE A 127 -2.83 -4.78 12.72
N GLU A 128 -1.91 -5.33 13.50
CA GLU A 128 -1.91 -5.17 14.97
C GLU A 128 -0.83 -4.21 15.46
N THR A 129 0.31 -4.16 14.76
CA THR A 129 1.44 -3.31 15.14
C THR A 129 1.74 -2.32 14.04
N PHE A 130 1.81 -1.03 14.40
CA PHE A 130 2.18 0.04 13.50
C PHE A 130 3.52 0.64 13.92
N THR A 131 4.41 0.86 12.96
CA THR A 131 5.78 1.32 13.24
C THR A 131 6.08 2.66 12.58
N ASP A 132 6.56 2.62 11.33
CA ASP A 132 7.08 3.78 10.62
C ASP A 132 5.94 4.74 10.29
N ARG A 133 6.20 6.05 10.32
CA ARG A 133 5.27 7.06 9.85
C ARG A 133 6.03 8.17 9.12
N GLU A 134 5.81 8.28 7.83
CA GLU A 134 6.48 9.24 6.95
C GLU A 134 5.44 10.06 6.20
N GLN A 135 5.61 11.39 6.17
CA GLN A 135 4.71 12.26 5.43
C GLN A 135 4.75 11.88 3.94
N ALA A 136 3.58 11.62 3.37
CA ALA A 136 3.43 11.08 2.04
C ALA A 136 2.19 11.66 1.35
N ASP A 137 2.03 12.98 1.35
CA ASP A 137 0.91 13.66 0.68
C ASP A 137 0.82 13.30 -0.81
N TRP A 138 1.96 13.02 -1.45
CA TRP A 138 2.05 12.54 -2.82
C TRP A 138 1.31 11.20 -3.04
N ALA A 139 1.30 10.33 -2.03
CA ALA A 139 0.81 8.97 -2.18
C ALA A 139 -0.68 8.91 -2.52
N PRO A 140 -1.62 9.52 -1.78
CA PRO A 140 -3.02 9.57 -2.19
C PRO A 140 -3.22 10.42 -3.46
N LEU A 141 -2.44 11.47 -3.71
CA LEU A 141 -2.53 12.27 -4.94
C LEU A 141 -2.24 11.42 -6.19
N GLU A 142 -1.20 10.61 -6.14
CA GLU A 142 -0.89 9.69 -7.22
C GLU A 142 -1.92 8.56 -7.26
N ASN A 143 -2.07 7.80 -6.16
CA ASN A 143 -2.84 6.55 -6.10
C ASN A 143 -4.36 6.71 -6.30
N LEU A 144 -4.95 7.85 -5.91
CA LEU A 144 -6.39 8.08 -6.00
C LEU A 144 -6.78 9.06 -7.11
N PHE A 145 -5.94 10.06 -7.40
CA PHE A 145 -6.27 11.15 -8.32
C PHE A 145 -5.44 11.13 -9.61
N HIS A 146 -4.44 10.25 -9.70
CA HIS A 146 -3.49 10.22 -10.81
C HIS A 146 -2.84 11.59 -11.04
N ARG A 147 -2.46 12.26 -9.95
CA ARG A 147 -1.76 13.55 -9.97
C ARG A 147 -0.40 13.38 -9.32
N ARG A 148 0.65 13.46 -10.14
CA ARG A 148 2.04 13.49 -9.64
C ARG A 148 2.27 14.79 -8.88
N TYR A 149 2.89 14.68 -7.71
CA TYR A 149 3.18 15.83 -6.87
C TYR A 149 4.52 15.63 -6.16
N GLU A 150 5.44 16.56 -6.36
CA GLU A 150 6.76 16.58 -5.74
C GLU A 150 6.96 17.92 -5.06
N GLY A 151 6.53 18.03 -3.80
CA GLY A 151 6.66 19.24 -3.02
C GLY A 151 6.37 19.01 -1.54
N LYS A 152 6.56 20.04 -0.73
CA LYS A 152 6.35 19.96 0.72
C LYS A 152 4.89 20.17 1.13
N ASN A 153 4.16 21.01 0.41
CA ASN A 153 2.78 21.40 0.71
C ASN A 153 1.93 21.45 -0.56
N VAL A 154 0.81 20.74 -0.57
CA VAL A 154 -0.12 20.69 -1.71
C VAL A 154 -0.79 22.05 -1.83
N SER A 155 -0.74 22.67 -3.01
CA SER A 155 -1.30 24.01 -3.21
C SER A 155 -2.83 23.99 -3.22
N THR A 156 -3.45 25.12 -2.85
CA THR A 156 -4.91 25.27 -2.86
C THR A 156 -5.51 25.09 -4.24
N GLU A 157 -4.81 25.57 -5.27
CA GLU A 157 -5.24 25.52 -6.67
C GLU A 157 -5.33 24.07 -7.14
N LEU A 158 -4.31 23.26 -6.81
CA LEU A 158 -4.35 21.82 -7.12
C LEU A 158 -5.53 21.14 -6.42
N LEU A 159 -5.78 21.47 -5.15
CA LEU A 159 -6.89 20.91 -4.37
C LEU A 159 -8.28 21.33 -4.85
N ASP A 160 -8.40 22.45 -5.58
CA ASP A 160 -9.66 22.90 -6.19
C ASP A 160 -10.03 22.10 -7.44
N GLU A 161 -9.05 21.50 -8.12
CA GLU A 161 -9.25 20.73 -9.35
C GLU A 161 -9.53 19.23 -9.11
N LEU A 162 -9.29 18.74 -7.89
CA LEU A 162 -9.44 17.31 -7.60
C LEU A 162 -10.91 16.87 -7.54
N PRO A 163 -11.27 15.74 -8.16
CA PRO A 163 -12.63 15.20 -8.09
C PRO A 163 -13.04 14.91 -6.64
N GLN A 164 -14.33 15.03 -6.33
CA GLN A 164 -14.85 14.87 -4.97
C GLN A 164 -16.07 13.93 -4.91
N ASP A 165 -16.15 12.98 -5.84
CA ASP A 165 -17.30 12.10 -6.03
C ASP A 165 -17.46 11.08 -4.89
N SER A 166 -16.33 10.60 -4.35
CA SER A 166 -16.31 9.61 -3.25
C SER A 166 -15.96 10.23 -1.88
N THR A 167 -16.36 9.54 -0.82
CA THR A 167 -16.02 9.93 0.56
C THR A 167 -14.51 9.98 0.78
N LEU A 168 -13.76 9.05 0.19
CA LEU A 168 -12.30 9.02 0.29
C LEU A 168 -11.67 10.24 -0.37
N GLN A 169 -12.09 10.59 -1.60
CA GLN A 169 -11.60 11.80 -2.27
C GLN A 169 -11.86 13.07 -1.45
N ARG A 170 -13.08 13.23 -0.94
CA ARG A 170 -13.44 14.36 -0.06
C ARG A 170 -12.62 14.38 1.22
N ALA A 171 -12.34 13.22 1.81
CA ALA A 171 -11.50 13.11 3.00
C ALA A 171 -10.08 13.62 2.75
N ILE A 172 -9.45 13.17 1.66
CA ILE A 172 -8.09 13.59 1.31
C ILE A 172 -8.03 15.11 1.11
N VAL A 173 -8.92 15.66 0.27
CA VAL A 173 -8.96 17.09 -0.03
C VAL A 173 -9.22 17.91 1.24
N ARG A 174 -10.20 17.51 2.06
CA ARG A 174 -10.54 18.22 3.29
C ARG A 174 -9.38 18.26 4.27
N HIS A 175 -8.67 17.14 4.46
CA HIS A 175 -7.55 17.08 5.39
C HIS A 175 -6.40 18.00 4.96
N LEU A 176 -6.03 17.96 3.68
CA LEU A 176 -4.97 18.80 3.11
C LEU A 176 -5.34 20.29 3.15
N ARG A 177 -6.59 20.65 2.81
CA ARG A 177 -7.06 22.04 2.95
C ARG A 177 -7.03 22.56 4.38
N GLY A 178 -7.21 21.68 5.36
CA GLY A 178 -7.10 22.01 6.77
C GLY A 178 -5.66 22.19 7.25
N GLY A 179 -4.66 22.09 6.37
CA GLY A 179 -3.24 22.10 6.72
C GLY A 179 -2.75 20.80 7.35
N GLY A 180 -3.55 19.73 7.28
CA GLY A 180 -3.15 18.39 7.66
C GLY A 180 -2.30 17.71 6.58
N HIS A 181 -1.66 16.60 6.96
CA HIS A 181 -0.81 15.82 6.09
C HIS A 181 -1.17 14.33 6.16
N TRP A 182 -1.04 13.63 5.04
CA TRP A 182 -1.18 12.18 4.96
C TRP A 182 0.18 11.51 5.08
N TYR A 183 0.19 10.29 5.62
CA TYR A 183 1.41 9.58 5.92
C TYR A 183 1.37 8.17 5.35
N ASN A 184 2.51 7.67 4.85
CA ASN A 184 2.70 6.23 4.76
C ASN A 184 2.98 5.71 6.17
N GLN A 185 2.31 4.63 6.53
CA GLN A 185 2.56 3.91 7.77
C GLN A 185 2.82 2.44 7.46
N THR A 186 3.62 1.77 8.28
CA THR A 186 3.80 0.32 8.17
C THR A 186 2.95 -0.38 9.23
N GLY A 187 1.99 -1.19 8.80
CA GLY A 187 1.24 -2.11 9.67
C GLY A 187 1.72 -3.55 9.52
N TRP A 188 1.66 -4.34 10.59
CA TRP A 188 2.13 -5.72 10.63
C TRP A 188 1.08 -6.71 11.16
N ILE A 189 1.10 -7.91 10.60
CA ILE A 189 0.37 -9.11 11.05
C ILE A 189 1.42 -10.16 11.38
N LEU A 190 1.43 -10.69 12.61
CA LEU A 190 2.27 -11.82 12.99
C LEU A 190 1.58 -13.15 12.63
N ILE A 191 2.37 -14.15 12.26
CA ILE A 191 1.90 -15.49 11.86
C ILE A 191 2.27 -16.52 12.93
#